data_AF-A0A3N4K817-F1
#
_entry.id   AF-A0A3N4K817-F1
#
_cell.length_a   1.000
_cell.length_b   1.000
_cell.length_c   1.000
_cell.angle_alpha   90.00
_cell.angle_beta   90.00
_cell.angle_gamma   90.00
#
_symmetry.space_group_name_H-M   'P 1'
#
loop_
_entity.id
_entity.type
_entity.pdbx_description
1 polymer ?
#
loop_
_entity_poly.entity_id
_entity_poly.type
_entity_poly.pdbx_seq_one_letter_code
_entity_poly.pdbx_strand_id
1 'polypeptide(L)'
;MSLQQTYAYLNNGGKSKKPRVYTQAEWGAQRERIKLHYFDEDMNLSDVKGIMSYRYDFHATEKQYKTRIKAWGLEKKVKTGEMLAIIRIREKRKREGKDSIFTVRKRIVLDQKIERFQKSHKEPISPDSPPRMVSSVVS
;
A
#
# COMPACT_ATOMS: atom_id res chain seq x y z
N MET A 1 26.73 11.18 -3.58
CA MET A 1 26.70 9.99 -2.69
C MET A 1 25.25 9.77 -2.25
N SER A 2 24.61 8.70 -2.73
CA SER A 2 23.20 8.39 -2.47
C SER A 2 23.06 7.70 -1.11
N LEU A 3 22.17 8.21 -0.24
CA LEU A 3 21.83 7.67 1.09
C LEU A 3 21.22 6.25 1.06
N GLN A 4 21.09 5.62 -0.11
CA GLN A 4 20.53 4.28 -0.26
C GLN A 4 21.50 3.16 0.15
N GLN A 5 22.82 3.42 0.19
CA GLN A 5 23.82 2.36 0.40
C GLN A 5 24.09 2.05 1.89
N THR A 6 23.69 2.91 2.84
CA THR A 6 24.05 2.75 4.27
C THR A 6 23.01 2.01 5.12
N TYR A 7 21.89 1.54 4.55
CA TYR A 7 20.85 0.82 5.28
C TYR A 7 20.89 -0.71 5.12
N ALA A 8 21.97 -1.25 4.56
CA ALA A 8 22.26 -2.67 4.69
C ALA A 8 22.72 -2.96 6.13
N TYR A 9 22.16 -4.02 6.73
CA TYR A 9 22.54 -4.64 8.01
C TYR A 9 21.92 -4.09 9.30
N LEU A 10 20.71 -4.55 9.63
CA LEU A 10 20.33 -4.94 11.00
C LEU A 10 19.20 -5.99 10.95
N ASN A 11 19.54 -7.22 10.58
CA ASN A 11 18.65 -8.38 10.78
C ASN A 11 19.37 -9.41 11.66
N ASN A 12 19.54 -9.07 12.94
CA ASN A 12 20.16 -9.95 13.92
C ASN A 12 19.09 -10.76 14.65
N GLY A 13 19.09 -12.07 14.37
CA GLY A 13 18.36 -13.07 15.13
C GLY A 13 18.94 -13.19 16.55
N GLY A 14 18.25 -12.60 17.51
CA GLY A 14 18.47 -12.81 18.93
C GLY A 14 17.12 -13.09 19.60
N LYS A 15 17.04 -14.18 20.37
CA LYS A 15 15.83 -14.64 21.09
C LYS A 15 15.20 -13.46 21.86
N SER A 16 14.04 -12.98 21.43
CA SER A 16 13.53 -11.67 21.82
C SER A 16 12.47 -11.75 22.92
N LYS A 17 12.58 -10.86 23.91
CA LYS A 17 11.47 -10.49 24.82
C LYS A 17 10.23 -10.13 23.98
N LYS A 18 9.03 -10.39 24.50
CA LYS A 18 7.76 -10.10 23.79
C LYS A 18 7.76 -8.63 23.31
N PRO A 19 7.48 -8.36 22.02
CA PRO A 19 7.50 -6.99 21.49
C PRO A 19 6.44 -6.14 22.17
N ARG A 20 6.77 -4.88 22.49
CA ARG A 20 5.83 -3.91 23.06
C ARG A 20 4.60 -3.80 22.18
N VAL A 21 3.43 -3.91 22.78
CA VAL A 21 2.14 -3.66 22.12
C VAL A 21 1.78 -2.20 22.34
N TYR A 22 1.53 -1.48 21.24
CA TYR A 22 1.08 -0.09 21.28
C TYR A 22 -0.44 -0.03 21.11
N THR A 23 -1.08 0.80 21.93
CA THR A 23 -2.50 1.11 21.92
C THR A 23 -2.92 1.83 20.64
N GLN A 24 -4.23 1.86 20.37
CA GLN A 24 -4.77 2.59 19.22
C GLN A 24 -4.45 4.09 19.28
N ALA A 25 -4.46 4.69 20.47
CA ALA A 25 -4.14 6.10 20.68
C ALA A 25 -2.68 6.41 20.34
N GLU A 26 -1.73 5.58 20.80
CA GLU A 26 -0.31 5.73 20.46
C GLU A 26 -0.07 5.62 18.94
N TRP A 27 -0.72 4.66 18.28
CA TRP A 27 -0.66 4.55 16.82
C TRP A 27 -1.30 5.76 16.12
N GLY A 28 -2.41 6.27 16.65
CA GLY A 28 -3.09 7.45 16.15
C GLY A 28 -2.19 8.69 16.19
N ALA A 29 -1.48 8.90 17.31
CA ALA A 29 -0.55 10.01 17.48
C ALA A 29 0.62 9.98 16.47
N GLN A 30 1.00 8.79 16.00
CA GLN A 30 2.07 8.60 15.03
C GLN A 30 1.58 8.47 13.58
N ARG A 31 0.27 8.37 13.35
CA ARG A 31 -0.31 8.05 12.04
C ARG A 31 0.12 9.02 10.94
N GLU A 32 0.01 10.32 11.18
CA GLU A 32 0.34 11.33 10.16
C GLU A 32 1.83 11.34 9.83
N ARG A 33 2.71 11.09 10.80
CA ARG A 33 4.17 10.96 10.57
C ARG A 33 4.50 9.73 9.74
N ILE A 34 3.90 8.59 10.10
CA ILE A 34 4.07 7.35 9.35
C ILE A 34 3.56 7.51 7.93
N LYS A 35 2.40 8.16 7.75
CA LYS A 35 1.83 8.46 6.44
C LYS A 35 2.74 9.38 5.62
N LEU A 36 3.24 10.46 6.21
CA LEU A 36 4.16 11.37 5.55
C LEU A 36 5.38 10.61 5.00
N HIS A 37 6.12 9.91 5.87
CA HIS A 37 7.33 9.21 5.46
C HIS A 37 7.05 8.01 4.53
N TYR A 38 6.07 7.17 4.86
CA TYR A 38 5.81 5.93 4.10
C TYR A 38 5.13 6.18 2.75
N PHE A 39 4.17 7.12 2.73
CA PHE A 39 3.26 7.30 1.61
C PHE A 39 3.58 8.53 0.78
N ASP A 40 3.75 9.70 1.41
CA ASP A 40 4.01 10.95 0.68
C ASP A 40 5.48 11.07 0.24
N GLU A 41 6.45 10.64 1.05
CA GLU A 41 7.89 10.62 0.73
C GLU A 41 8.36 9.30 0.08
N ASP A 42 7.44 8.36 -0.17
CA ASP A 42 7.69 7.03 -0.75
C ASP A 42 8.79 6.18 -0.07
N MET A 43 9.09 6.42 1.21
CA MET A 43 10.14 5.68 1.91
C MET A 43 9.79 4.20 2.10
N ASN A 44 10.82 3.35 2.23
CA ASN A 44 10.62 1.95 2.55
C ASN A 44 10.26 1.78 4.04
N LEU A 45 9.68 0.64 4.41
CA LEU A 45 9.22 0.42 5.78
C LEU A 45 10.38 0.32 6.81
N SER A 46 11.56 -0.14 6.38
CA SER A 46 12.75 -0.20 7.23
C SER A 46 13.23 1.20 7.61
N ASP A 47 13.28 2.12 6.65
CA ASP A 47 13.70 3.50 6.88
C ASP A 47 12.69 4.22 7.78
N VAL A 48 11.39 4.05 7.52
CA VAL A 48 10.33 4.59 8.38
C VAL A 48 10.49 4.08 9.80
N LYS A 49 10.74 2.78 10.01
CA LYS A 49 11.01 2.23 11.34
C LYS A 49 12.22 2.89 12.00
N GLY A 50 13.32 3.07 11.26
CA GLY A 50 14.53 3.72 11.77
C GLY A 50 14.28 5.16 12.21
N ILE A 51 13.57 5.94 11.39
CA ILE A 51 13.17 7.32 11.73
C ILE A 51 12.28 7.32 12.98
N MET A 52 11.31 6.41 13.04
CA MET A 52 10.35 6.34 14.14
C MET A 52 11.00 5.93 15.46
N SER A 53 11.96 5.00 15.45
CA SER A 53 12.75 4.67 16.62
C SER A 53 13.69 5.79 17.04
N TYR A 54 14.37 6.44 16.09
CA TYR A 54 15.40 7.44 16.39
C TYR A 54 14.81 8.78 16.87
N ARG A 55 13.75 9.27 16.22
CA ARG A 55 13.19 10.60 16.48
C ARG A 55 12.04 10.61 17.47
N TYR A 56 11.30 9.51 17.57
CA TYR A 56 10.04 9.45 18.32
C TYR A 56 10.00 8.31 19.35
N ASP A 57 11.13 7.64 19.60
CA ASP A 57 11.27 6.51 20.52
C ASP A 57 10.23 5.39 20.29
N PHE A 58 9.83 5.21 19.03
CA PHE A 58 8.73 4.32 18.65
C PHE A 58 9.26 3.01 18.05
N HIS A 59 9.59 2.08 18.93
CA HIS A 59 10.21 0.78 18.65
C HIS A 59 9.19 -0.31 18.30
N ALA A 60 8.33 -0.07 17.30
CA ALA A 60 7.39 -1.09 16.83
C ALA A 60 8.02 -2.07 15.83
N THR A 61 7.55 -3.32 15.86
CA THR A 61 7.99 -4.36 14.92
C THR A 61 7.44 -4.12 13.53
N GLU A 62 8.13 -4.66 12.51
CA GLU A 62 7.69 -4.53 11.12
C GLU A 62 6.29 -5.12 10.89
N LYS A 63 5.96 -6.23 11.57
CA LYS A 63 4.62 -6.84 11.51
C LYS A 63 3.55 -5.87 12.02
N GLN A 64 3.80 -5.18 13.13
CA GLN A 64 2.84 -4.20 13.67
C GLN A 64 2.63 -3.04 12.69
N TYR A 65 3.71 -2.49 12.12
CA TYR A 65 3.59 -1.45 11.09
C TYR A 65 2.79 -1.92 9.88
N LYS A 66 3.09 -3.11 9.34
CA LYS A 66 2.36 -3.67 8.19
C LYS A 66 0.86 -3.78 8.47
N THR A 67 0.48 -4.26 9.66
CA THR A 67 -0.92 -4.32 10.08
C THR A 67 -1.57 -2.94 10.10
N ARG A 68 -0.89 -1.93 10.63
CA ARG A 68 -1.42 -0.56 10.73
C ARG A 68 -1.52 0.14 9.38
N ILE A 69 -0.49 0.02 8.54
CA ILE A 69 -0.49 0.53 7.16
C ILE A 69 -1.66 -0.05 6.37
N LYS A 70 -1.91 -1.36 6.50
CA LYS A 70 -3.06 -2.03 5.88
C LYS A 70 -4.39 -1.48 6.40
N ALA A 71 -4.53 -1.37 7.73
CA ALA A 71 -5.74 -0.84 8.36
C ALA A 71 -6.02 0.62 7.95
N TRP A 72 -4.98 1.41 7.69
CA TRP A 72 -5.10 2.80 7.23
C TRP A 72 -5.25 2.95 5.71
N GLY A 73 -5.22 1.85 4.95
CA GLY A 73 -5.34 1.89 3.49
C GLY A 73 -4.15 2.55 2.78
N LEU A 74 -2.99 2.63 3.44
CA LEU A 74 -1.77 3.26 2.91
C LEU A 74 -0.93 2.30 2.05
N GLU A 75 -1.50 1.19 1.62
CA GLU A 75 -0.80 0.19 0.82
C GLU A 75 -0.34 0.76 -0.53
N LYS A 76 0.94 0.57 -0.88
CA LYS A 76 1.52 1.03 -2.16
C LYS A 76 0.99 0.24 -3.37
N LYS A 77 0.38 -0.92 -3.14
CA LYS A 77 -0.13 -1.80 -4.20
C LYS A 77 -1.55 -1.40 -4.59
N VAL A 78 -1.82 -1.44 -5.89
CA VAL A 78 -3.18 -1.34 -6.43
C VAL A 78 -3.88 -2.67 -6.14
N LYS A 79 -5.03 -2.62 -5.47
CA LYS A 79 -5.82 -3.81 -5.13
C LYS A 79 -6.52 -4.36 -6.37
N THR A 80 -6.82 -5.65 -6.38
CA THR A 80 -7.59 -6.32 -7.45
C THR A 80 -8.87 -5.56 -7.79
N GLY A 81 -9.68 -5.19 -6.79
CA GLY A 81 -10.91 -4.43 -7.00
C GLY A 81 -10.69 -3.05 -7.65
N GLU A 82 -9.62 -2.35 -7.28
CA GLU A 82 -9.26 -1.06 -7.87
C GLU A 82 -8.81 -1.23 -9.33
N MET A 83 -8.02 -2.28 -9.61
CA MET A 83 -7.59 -2.60 -10.96
C MET A 83 -8.77 -2.98 -11.86
N LEU A 84 -9.74 -3.75 -11.35
CA LEU A 84 -10.98 -4.08 -12.06
C LEU A 84 -11.79 -2.81 -12.37
N ALA A 85 -11.89 -1.88 -11.42
CA ALA A 85 -12.56 -0.60 -11.66
C ALA A 85 -11.86 0.23 -12.75
N ILE A 86 -10.52 0.29 -12.72
CA ILE A 86 -9.71 0.93 -13.76
C ILE A 86 -9.99 0.32 -15.13
N ILE A 87 -10.01 -1.01 -15.22
CA ILE A 87 -10.29 -1.72 -16.48
C ILE A 87 -11.66 -1.34 -17.02
N ARG A 88 -12.70 -1.35 -16.19
CA ARG A 88 -14.06 -0.96 -16.63
C ARG A 88 -14.12 0.46 -17.16
N ILE A 89 -13.48 1.40 -16.47
CA ILE A 89 -13.43 2.81 -16.90
C ILE A 89 -12.62 2.94 -18.21
N ARG A 90 -11.50 2.22 -18.33
CA ARG A 90 -10.66 2.18 -19.54
C ARG A 90 -11.45 1.69 -20.74
N GLU A 91 -12.15 0.56 -20.61
CA GLU A 91 -12.97 0.01 -21.70
C GLU A 91 -14.10 0.95 -22.12
N LYS A 92 -14.77 1.60 -21.15
CA LYS A 92 -15.80 2.60 -21.45
C LYS A 92 -15.22 3.77 -22.25
N ARG A 93 -14.11 4.36 -21.80
CA ARG A 93 -13.49 5.51 -22.48
C ARG A 93 -12.85 5.16 -23.82
N LYS A 94 -12.34 3.94 -23.97
CA LYS A 94 -11.86 3.44 -25.26
C LYS A 94 -12.99 3.38 -26.30
N ARG A 95 -14.21 2.97 -25.93
CA ARG A 95 -15.39 3.06 -26.81
C ARG A 95 -15.75 4.50 -27.19
N GLU A 96 -15.45 5.45 -26.31
CA GLU A 96 -15.63 6.89 -26.57
C GLU A 96 -14.45 7.52 -27.31
N GLY A 97 -13.42 6.75 -27.69
CA GLY A 97 -12.23 7.25 -28.39
C GLY A 97 -11.29 8.12 -27.54
N LYS A 98 -11.34 7.99 -26.21
CA LYS A 98 -10.54 8.83 -25.28
C LYS A 98 -9.41 8.03 -24.66
N ASP A 99 -8.20 8.59 -24.73
CA ASP A 99 -7.06 8.12 -23.93
C ASP A 99 -7.22 8.52 -22.46
N SER A 100 -6.64 7.75 -21.55
CA SER A 100 -6.82 7.96 -20.12
C SER A 100 -5.61 7.56 -19.29
N ILE A 101 -5.16 8.48 -18.45
CA ILE A 101 -4.17 8.22 -17.41
C ILE A 101 -4.91 7.90 -16.11
N PHE A 102 -4.63 6.74 -15.53
CA PHE A 102 -5.22 6.33 -14.26
C PHE A 102 -4.27 6.60 -13.11
N THR A 103 -4.79 7.17 -12.03
CA THR A 103 -4.01 7.42 -10.81
C THR A 103 -4.73 6.78 -9.62
N VAL A 104 -4.03 5.98 -8.84
CA VAL A 104 -4.50 5.40 -7.58
C VAL A 104 -3.58 5.88 -6.48
N ARG A 105 -4.12 6.50 -5.43
CA ARG A 105 -3.31 6.89 -4.25
C ARG A 105 -2.08 7.72 -4.64
N LYS A 106 -2.26 8.74 -5.51
CA LYS A 106 -1.21 9.59 -6.09
C LYS A 106 -0.16 8.88 -6.96
N ARG A 107 -0.39 7.60 -7.33
CA ARG A 107 0.51 6.84 -8.21
C ARG A 107 -0.15 6.54 -9.54
N ILE A 108 0.57 6.84 -10.61
CA ILE A 108 0.12 6.50 -11.97
C ILE A 108 0.11 4.98 -12.11
N VAL A 109 -1.01 4.46 -12.61
CA VAL A 109 -1.16 3.06 -12.99
C VAL A 109 -0.81 2.96 -14.47
N LEU A 110 0.38 2.42 -14.76
CA LEU A 110 0.86 2.24 -16.13
C LEU A 110 -0.05 1.29 -16.92
N ASP A 111 -0.29 1.59 -18.19
CA ASP A 111 -1.12 0.78 -19.08
C ASP A 111 -0.64 -0.67 -19.18
N GLN A 112 0.67 -0.89 -19.24
CA GLN A 112 1.26 -2.23 -19.24
C GLN A 112 0.86 -3.04 -18.00
N LYS A 113 0.70 -2.39 -16.85
CA LYS A 113 0.26 -3.05 -15.60
C LYS A 113 -1.20 -3.46 -15.69
N ILE A 114 -2.03 -2.63 -16.30
CA ILE A 114 -3.45 -2.90 -16.56
C ILE A 114 -3.58 -4.09 -17.52
N GLU A 115 -2.80 -4.10 -18.61
CA GLU A 115 -2.81 -5.16 -19.62
C GLU A 115 -2.32 -6.50 -19.08
N ARG A 116 -1.20 -6.50 -18.32
CA ARG A 116 -0.73 -7.71 -17.64
C ARG A 116 -1.79 -8.28 -16.70
N PHE A 117 -2.48 -7.40 -15.96
CA PHE A 117 -3.56 -7.84 -15.08
C PHE A 117 -4.74 -8.43 -15.86
N GLN A 118 -5.23 -7.75 -16.91
CA GLN A 118 -6.29 -8.27 -17.81
C GLN A 118 -5.93 -9.66 -18.37
N LYS A 119 -4.70 -9.84 -18.88
CA LYS A 119 -4.25 -11.15 -19.41
C LYS A 119 -4.27 -12.26 -18.37
N SER A 120 -3.97 -11.93 -17.10
CA SER A 120 -3.97 -12.92 -16.00
C SER A 120 -5.36 -13.26 -15.48
N HIS A 121 -6.35 -12.37 -15.64
CA HIS A 121 -7.73 -12.58 -15.19
C HIS A 121 -8.61 -12.91 -16.40
N LYS A 122 -8.72 -14.21 -16.74
CA LYS A 122 -9.36 -14.74 -17.95
C LYS A 122 -10.90 -14.63 -18.01
N GLU A 123 -11.56 -14.07 -17.00
CA GLU A 123 -13.02 -13.89 -17.05
C GLU A 123 -13.35 -12.56 -17.75
N PRO A 124 -14.25 -12.54 -18.74
CA PRO A 124 -14.67 -11.30 -19.39
C PRO A 124 -15.33 -10.41 -18.33
N ILE A 125 -14.62 -9.35 -17.93
CA ILE A 125 -15.15 -8.34 -17.02
C ILE A 125 -16.19 -7.55 -17.81
N SER A 126 -17.43 -8.06 -17.81
CA SER A 126 -18.54 -7.38 -18.46
C SER A 126 -18.69 -5.97 -17.86
N PRO A 127 -18.89 -4.92 -18.67
CA PRO A 127 -19.02 -3.55 -18.20
C PRO A 127 -20.16 -3.37 -17.19
N ASP A 128 -21.19 -4.23 -17.24
CA ASP A 128 -22.37 -4.18 -16.37
C ASP A 128 -22.33 -5.16 -15.18
N SER A 129 -21.26 -5.96 -15.02
CA SER A 129 -21.17 -6.81 -13.84
C SER A 129 -20.99 -5.95 -12.58
N PRO A 130 -21.83 -6.12 -11.54
CA PRO A 130 -21.68 -5.36 -10.30
C PRO A 130 -20.27 -5.56 -9.72
N PRO A 131 -19.70 -4.56 -9.04
CA PRO A 131 -18.45 -4.74 -8.32
C PRO A 131 -18.64 -5.94 -7.38
N ARG A 132 -17.82 -6.98 -7.53
CA ARG A 132 -17.82 -8.11 -6.62
C ARG A 132 -17.44 -7.53 -5.25
N MET A 133 -18.44 -7.26 -4.41
CA MET A 133 -18.22 -6.66 -3.10
C MET A 133 -17.30 -7.61 -2.36
N VAL A 134 -16.07 -7.17 -2.09
CA VAL A 134 -15.21 -7.89 -1.15
C VAL A 134 -15.95 -7.82 0.17
N SER A 135 -16.54 -8.93 0.57
CA SER A 135 -17.28 -9.05 1.81
C SER A 135 -16.34 -8.70 2.95
N SER A 136 -16.42 -7.46 3.43
CA SER A 136 -15.92 -7.10 4.75
C SER A 136 -17.06 -7.34 5.72
N VAL A 137 -17.51 -8.59 5.83
CA VAL A 137 -18.31 -9.02 6.96
C VAL A 137 -17.33 -9.46 8.03
N VAL A 138 -17.08 -8.54 8.95
CA VAL A 138 -16.74 -8.87 10.33
C VAL A 138 -17.97 -9.58 10.92
N SER A 139 -17.76 -10.77 11.48
CA SER A 139 -18.61 -11.40 12.49
C SER A 139 -17.69 -11.88 13.60
#